data_AF-A0A7S1BIN4-F1
#
_entry.id   AF-A0A7S1BIN4-F1
#
_cell.length_a   1.000
_cell.length_b   1.000
_cell.length_c   1.000
_cell.angle_alpha   90.00
_cell.angle_beta   90.00
_cell.angle_gamma   90.00
#
_symmetry.space_group_name_H-M   'P 1'
#
loop_
_entity.id
_entity.type
_entity.pdbx_description
1 polymer ?
#
loop_
_entity_poly.entity_id
_entity_poly.type
_entity_poly.pdbx_seq_one_letter_code
_entity_poly.pdbx_strand_id
1 'polypeptide(L)'
;MVALRRVVISTFGMLCRAYNVAGLAPLATIHHKEISSFGRVYAAPAIPCDVSVKRRETLGILMAMVTMGVSPPSHASADQTKPFAPKEALLPAVRVRLTIDRAIVLTDSLSQGSDVTSILQELENLLLKPQNYVRSLKLQGVPSKPSDLYLESYKPMKGDLPFQRILIRQGDVDTWKNLKRSEKSRERENEILAALNAYTDFLSFSPDSYILNVDRATRSDMVRGDRLPAVQQVITSDMGLRYLYRNQILTAIDDAKAELKYLSSHVSEGAVDSGELLDLLKSAHDACDRWFGLIDPAAVKEAFEAIEVGDA
;
A
#
# COMPACT_ATOMS: atom_id res chain seq x y z
N MET A 1 -49.62 -46.37 7.43
CA MET A 1 -48.41 -47.19 7.69
C MET A 1 -47.32 -46.62 6.78
N VAL A 2 -46.47 -45.68 7.24
CA VAL A 2 -45.22 -45.85 8.03
C VAL A 2 -44.21 -46.73 7.24
N ALA A 3 -42.99 -46.35 6.85
CA ALA A 3 -41.94 -45.45 7.38
C ALA A 3 -41.10 -44.83 6.22
N LEU A 4 -40.52 -43.62 6.25
CA LEU A 4 -39.54 -42.96 7.16
C LEU A 4 -38.08 -43.43 6.98
N ARG A 5 -37.27 -42.65 6.24
CA ARG A 5 -35.84 -42.43 6.50
C ARG A 5 -35.45 -40.97 6.25
N ARG A 6 -34.85 -40.38 7.29
CA ARG A 6 -34.29 -39.03 7.43
C ARG A 6 -32.80 -39.02 7.06
N VAL A 7 -32.29 -37.93 6.48
CA VAL A 7 -31.01 -37.25 6.80
C VAL A 7 -31.19 -35.78 6.37
N VAL A 8 -31.55 -34.87 7.28
CA VAL A 8 -30.71 -33.82 7.92
C VAL A 8 -29.94 -32.92 6.93
N ILE A 9 -30.54 -31.76 6.59
CA ILE A 9 -29.81 -30.54 6.21
C ILE A 9 -30.29 -29.43 7.14
N SER A 10 -29.35 -28.87 7.91
CA SER A 10 -29.56 -27.79 8.87
C SER A 10 -29.28 -26.45 8.19
N THR A 11 -30.32 -25.60 8.19
CA THR A 11 -30.30 -24.15 8.44
C THR A 11 -29.36 -23.24 7.63
N PHE A 12 -29.93 -22.42 6.74
CA PHE A 12 -29.83 -20.94 6.80
C PHE A 12 -30.76 -20.27 5.76
N GLY A 13 -31.39 -19.16 6.12
CA GLY A 13 -32.01 -18.21 5.16
C GLY A 13 -33.49 -17.91 5.37
N MET A 14 -33.82 -17.20 6.45
CA MET A 14 -35.16 -16.67 6.71
C MET A 14 -35.19 -15.16 6.44
N LEU A 15 -36.29 -14.73 5.81
CA LEU A 15 -36.94 -13.40 5.82
C LEU A 15 -36.53 -12.31 4.81
N CYS A 16 -37.30 -12.33 3.72
CA CYS A 16 -37.77 -11.18 2.93
C CYS A 16 -38.79 -10.29 3.67
N ARG A 17 -38.99 -9.10 3.07
CA ARG A 17 -40.09 -8.10 3.17
C ARG A 17 -39.81 -6.96 4.17
N ALA A 18 -40.03 -5.69 3.85
CA ALA A 18 -40.95 -5.07 2.90
C ALA A 18 -40.47 -3.66 2.48
N TYR A 19 -40.76 -3.22 1.25
CA TYR A 19 -41.80 -2.23 0.94
C TYR A 19 -41.68 -1.79 -0.53
N ASN A 20 -42.77 -2.01 -1.26
CA ASN A 20 -43.09 -1.41 -2.55
C ASN A 20 -44.61 -1.12 -2.53
N VAL A 21 -45.09 -0.35 -3.52
CA VAL A 21 -46.46 0.20 -3.72
C VAL A 21 -46.54 1.67 -3.26
N ALA A 22 -46.88 2.68 -4.07
CA ALA A 22 -47.23 2.78 -5.50
C ALA A 22 -47.26 4.27 -5.91
N GLY A 23 -47.25 4.57 -7.21
CA GLY A 23 -47.75 5.84 -7.73
C GLY A 23 -47.19 6.30 -9.07
N LEU A 24 -47.86 5.92 -10.16
CA LEU A 24 -47.67 6.40 -11.53
C LEU A 24 -48.02 7.90 -11.70
N ALA A 25 -47.21 8.65 -12.47
CA ALA A 25 -47.65 9.65 -13.47
C ALA A 25 -46.42 10.27 -14.22
N PRO A 26 -46.59 10.83 -15.44
CA PRO A 26 -45.59 10.74 -16.51
C PRO A 26 -44.87 12.05 -16.89
N LEU A 27 -43.76 11.87 -17.63
CA LEU A 27 -43.14 12.74 -18.65
C LEU A 27 -43.32 14.27 -18.51
N ALA A 28 -42.24 14.95 -18.10
CA ALA A 28 -42.05 16.38 -18.34
C ALA A 28 -40.73 16.61 -19.09
N THR A 29 -40.88 17.15 -20.30
CA THR A 29 -39.86 17.71 -21.19
C THR A 29 -39.03 18.76 -20.46
N ILE A 30 -37.71 18.56 -20.32
CA ILE A 30 -36.80 19.56 -19.78
C ILE A 30 -36.19 20.36 -20.93
N HIS A 31 -36.57 21.63 -20.99
CA HIS A 31 -35.94 22.64 -21.83
C HIS A 31 -34.47 22.84 -21.43
N HIS A 32 -33.58 22.76 -22.43
CA HIS A 32 -32.22 23.29 -22.35
C HIS A 32 -32.29 24.80 -22.08
N LYS A 33 -31.86 25.22 -20.88
CA LYS A 33 -31.61 26.62 -20.56
C LYS A 33 -30.11 26.81 -20.38
N GLU A 34 -29.56 27.68 -21.22
CA GLU A 34 -28.18 28.14 -21.19
C GLU A 34 -27.81 28.66 -19.80
N ILE A 35 -26.72 28.14 -19.24
CA ILE A 35 -26.03 28.75 -18.09
C ILE A 35 -24.75 29.37 -18.63
N SER A 36 -24.89 30.64 -19.02
CA SER A 36 -23.78 31.57 -19.21
C SER A 36 -23.34 32.12 -17.85
N SER A 37 -22.02 32.29 -17.72
CA SER A 37 -21.30 33.13 -16.76
C SER A 37 -21.25 32.67 -15.30
N PHE A 38 -20.06 32.23 -14.85
CA PHE A 38 -19.50 32.60 -13.54
C PHE A 38 -17.98 32.39 -13.55
N GLY A 39 -17.26 33.36 -14.12
CA GLY A 39 -15.83 33.54 -13.89
C GLY A 39 -15.63 34.47 -12.69
N ARG A 40 -15.20 33.93 -11.55
CA ARG A 40 -14.52 34.71 -10.50
C ARG A 40 -13.27 33.96 -10.06
N VAL A 41 -12.14 34.49 -10.50
CA VAL A 41 -10.80 34.16 -10.02
C VAL A 41 -10.69 34.71 -8.59
N TYR A 42 -10.56 33.83 -7.61
CA TYR A 42 -10.15 34.22 -6.26
C TYR A 42 -8.63 34.26 -6.21
N ALA A 43 -8.07 35.46 -6.14
CA ALA A 43 -6.66 35.66 -5.82
C ALA A 43 -6.46 35.39 -4.32
N ALA A 44 -5.62 34.41 -3.98
CA ALA A 44 -5.23 34.13 -2.62
C ALA A 44 -4.25 35.22 -2.11
N PRO A 45 -4.41 35.75 -0.89
CA PRO A 45 -3.46 36.69 -0.32
C PRO A 45 -2.15 35.98 0.05
N ALA A 46 -1.03 36.58 -0.34
CA ALA A 46 0.31 36.13 0.02
C ALA A 46 0.53 36.28 1.53
N ILE A 47 0.82 35.16 2.21
CA ILE A 47 1.23 35.13 3.61
C ILE A 47 2.76 35.30 3.66
N PRO A 48 3.29 36.36 4.30
CA PRO A 48 4.73 36.50 4.48
C PRO A 48 5.23 35.50 5.54
N CYS A 49 6.04 34.55 5.10
CA CYS A 49 6.73 33.60 5.96
C CYS A 49 8.05 34.23 6.45
N ASP A 50 8.02 34.94 7.56
CA ASP A 50 9.24 35.35 8.27
C ASP A 50 9.53 34.33 9.39
N VAL A 51 10.44 33.39 9.12
CA VAL A 51 10.86 32.37 10.08
C VAL A 51 12.29 32.68 10.52
N SER A 52 12.41 33.56 11.52
CA SER A 52 13.67 33.77 12.23
C SER A 52 13.89 32.61 13.22
N VAL A 53 14.64 31.60 12.78
CA VAL A 53 15.01 30.42 13.60
C VAL A 53 16.12 30.80 14.58
N LYS A 54 15.76 31.07 15.83
CA LYS A 54 16.71 31.09 16.95
C LYS A 54 17.14 29.66 17.28
N ARG A 55 18.38 29.28 16.95
CA ARG A 55 19.05 28.09 17.48
C ARG A 55 19.05 28.15 19.02
N ARG A 56 18.39 27.18 19.67
CA ARG A 56 18.62 26.84 21.08
C ARG A 56 19.24 25.46 21.13
N GLU A 57 20.40 25.39 21.76
CA GLU A 57 21.05 24.17 22.22
C GLU A 57 20.14 23.49 23.25
N THR A 58 19.78 22.23 23.02
CA THR A 58 19.12 21.39 24.04
C THR A 58 19.98 20.17 24.32
N LEU A 59 20.50 20.17 25.55
CA LEU A 59 21.15 19.06 26.24
C LEU A 59 20.26 17.81 26.27
N GLY A 60 20.94 16.66 26.25
CA GLY A 60 20.37 15.33 26.13
C GLY A 60 19.40 14.90 27.24
N ILE A 61 18.40 14.15 26.81
CA ILE A 61 17.53 13.35 27.66
C ILE A 61 17.68 11.90 27.19
N LEU A 62 18.24 11.07 28.06
CA LEU A 62 18.34 9.62 27.93
C LEU A 62 16.91 9.03 27.76
N MET A 63 16.67 8.37 26.63
CA MET A 63 15.48 7.55 26.39
C MET A 63 15.68 6.15 26.98
N ALA A 64 14.88 5.79 27.97
CA ALA A 64 14.72 4.40 28.42
C ALA A 64 13.69 3.71 27.52
N MET A 65 14.14 2.81 26.65
CA MET A 65 13.26 1.97 25.83
C MET A 65 12.73 0.80 26.65
N VAL A 66 11.41 0.60 26.60
CA VAL A 66 10.73 -0.60 27.11
C VAL A 66 11.04 -1.76 26.18
N THR A 67 11.83 -2.70 26.67
CA THR A 67 12.20 -3.95 25.99
C THR A 67 11.05 -4.96 26.03
N MET A 68 10.27 -5.04 24.95
CA MET A 68 9.64 -6.31 24.57
C MET A 68 10.72 -7.13 23.85
N GLY A 69 11.00 -8.34 24.32
CA GLY A 69 12.16 -9.18 23.97
C GLY A 69 12.23 -9.65 22.52
N VAL A 70 12.44 -8.71 21.60
CA VAL A 70 13.11 -8.96 20.32
C VAL A 70 14.58 -8.66 20.59
N SER A 71 15.43 -9.69 20.57
CA SER A 71 16.88 -9.49 20.70
C SER A 71 17.32 -8.40 19.72
N PRO A 72 18.10 -7.39 20.16
CA PRO A 72 18.62 -6.39 19.23
C PRO A 72 19.44 -7.13 18.16
N PRO A 73 19.23 -6.86 16.86
CA PRO A 73 19.99 -7.51 15.80
C PRO A 73 21.47 -7.13 15.95
N SER A 74 22.30 -8.07 16.43
CA SER A 74 23.70 -7.84 16.79
C SER A 74 24.67 -7.80 15.61
N HIS A 75 24.20 -7.53 14.39
CA HIS A 75 25.02 -7.52 13.18
C HIS A 75 24.56 -6.45 12.18
N ALA A 76 24.46 -5.20 12.61
CA ALA A 76 24.49 -4.10 11.65
C ALA A 76 25.95 -3.93 11.18
N SER A 77 26.29 -4.52 10.04
CA SER A 77 27.52 -4.18 9.34
C SER A 77 27.51 -2.66 9.05
N ALA A 78 28.66 -2.00 9.19
CA ALA A 78 28.82 -0.55 9.08
C ALA A 78 28.42 0.05 7.70
N ASP A 79 27.90 -0.75 6.78
CA ASP A 79 27.42 -0.36 5.45
C ASP A 79 25.88 -0.20 5.34
N GLN A 80 25.12 -0.55 6.38
CA GLN A 80 23.65 -0.45 6.34
C GLN A 80 23.17 0.99 6.49
N THR A 81 23.12 1.68 5.37
CA THR A 81 22.73 3.09 5.23
C THR A 81 21.31 3.27 4.69
N LYS A 82 20.69 2.17 4.22
CA LYS A 82 19.29 2.08 3.81
C LYS A 82 18.41 1.69 5.01
N PRO A 83 17.12 2.09 5.01
CA PRO A 83 16.20 1.65 6.06
C PRO A 83 16.11 0.11 6.04
N PHE A 84 16.12 -0.48 7.23
CA PHE A 84 16.23 -1.92 7.42
C PHE A 84 14.94 -2.49 8.01
N ALA A 85 14.57 -3.68 7.57
CA ALA A 85 13.51 -4.49 8.14
C ALA A 85 13.95 -5.96 8.17
N PRO A 86 13.42 -6.78 9.09
CA PRO A 86 13.69 -8.22 9.12
C PRO A 86 13.35 -8.87 7.77
N LYS A 87 14.17 -9.83 7.34
CA LYS A 87 13.98 -10.52 6.05
C LYS A 87 12.62 -11.21 5.95
N GLU A 88 12.08 -11.68 7.07
CA GLU A 88 10.78 -12.35 7.14
C GLU A 88 9.63 -11.42 6.71
N ALA A 89 9.79 -10.11 6.92
CA ALA A 89 8.84 -9.10 6.49
C ALA A 89 8.86 -8.86 4.97
N LEU A 90 9.95 -9.24 4.28
CA LEU A 90 10.11 -9.08 2.84
C LEU A 90 9.53 -10.25 2.03
N LEU A 91 9.44 -11.45 2.63
CA LEU A 91 8.99 -12.67 1.96
C LEU A 91 7.62 -12.52 1.26
N PRO A 92 6.58 -11.89 1.84
CA PRO A 92 5.31 -11.71 1.16
C PRO A 92 5.43 -10.90 -0.14
N ALA A 93 6.25 -9.84 -0.15
CA ALA A 93 6.48 -9.02 -1.34
C ALA A 93 7.23 -9.80 -2.43
N VAL A 94 8.20 -10.63 -2.06
CA VAL A 94 8.91 -11.49 -3.02
C VAL A 94 7.98 -12.51 -3.66
N ARG A 95 7.06 -13.10 -2.89
CA ARG A 95 6.03 -13.99 -3.45
C ARG A 95 5.15 -13.27 -4.47
N VAL A 96 4.72 -12.03 -4.18
CA VAL A 96 3.99 -11.21 -5.16
C VAL A 96 4.80 -11.07 -6.45
N ARG A 97 6.09 -10.78 -6.34
CA ARG A 97 6.96 -10.64 -7.51
C ARG A 97 7.03 -11.93 -8.34
N LEU A 98 7.28 -13.07 -7.70
CA LEU A 98 7.32 -14.37 -8.37
C LEU A 98 5.98 -14.71 -9.05
N THR A 99 4.85 -14.33 -8.44
CA THR A 99 3.53 -14.46 -9.05
C THR A 99 3.41 -13.63 -10.32
N ILE A 100 3.89 -12.38 -10.32
CA ILE A 100 3.89 -11.52 -11.51
C ILE A 100 4.79 -12.11 -12.61
N ASP A 101 5.99 -12.56 -12.24
CA ASP A 101 6.95 -13.16 -13.19
C ASP A 101 6.36 -14.41 -13.86
N ARG A 102 5.73 -15.29 -13.07
CA ARG A 102 5.02 -16.47 -13.61
C ARG A 102 3.86 -16.08 -14.51
N ALA A 103 3.09 -15.07 -14.15
CA ALA A 103 1.99 -14.59 -14.99
C ALA A 103 2.50 -14.09 -16.35
N ILE A 104 3.62 -13.36 -16.38
CA ILE A 104 4.24 -12.90 -17.63
C ILE A 104 4.62 -14.09 -18.53
N VAL A 105 5.26 -15.12 -17.97
CA VAL A 105 5.66 -16.32 -18.74
C VAL A 105 4.44 -17.05 -19.31
N LEU A 106 3.37 -17.17 -18.53
CA LEU A 106 2.11 -17.78 -18.98
C LEU A 106 1.44 -16.95 -20.09
N THR A 107 1.39 -15.63 -19.95
CA THR A 107 0.81 -14.74 -20.97
C THR A 107 1.65 -14.69 -22.25
N ASP A 108 2.97 -14.81 -22.16
CA ASP A 108 3.84 -14.94 -23.34
C ASP A 108 3.56 -16.28 -24.05
N SER A 109 3.43 -17.37 -23.30
CA SER A 109 3.06 -18.69 -23.83
C SER A 109 1.67 -18.71 -24.49
N LEU A 110 0.74 -17.89 -23.98
CA LEU A 110 -0.59 -17.68 -24.56
C LEU A 110 -0.50 -17.06 -25.96
N SER A 111 0.38 -16.06 -26.14
CA SER A 111 0.58 -15.39 -27.44
C SER A 111 1.15 -16.30 -28.53
N GLN A 112 1.86 -17.37 -28.12
CA GLN A 112 2.46 -18.35 -29.01
C GLN A 112 1.46 -19.43 -29.49
N GLY A 113 0.19 -19.37 -29.05
CA GLY A 113 -0.84 -20.32 -29.48
C GLY A 113 -0.77 -21.70 -28.81
N SER A 114 -0.19 -21.77 -27.61
CA SER A 114 -0.21 -22.97 -26.76
C SER A 114 -1.65 -23.29 -26.28
N ASP A 115 -1.85 -24.31 -25.43
CA ASP A 115 -3.17 -24.69 -24.89
C ASP A 115 -3.84 -23.54 -24.10
N VAL A 116 -4.56 -22.68 -24.83
CA VAL A 116 -5.20 -21.44 -24.38
C VAL A 116 -6.06 -21.67 -23.14
N THR A 117 -6.84 -22.75 -23.13
CA THR A 117 -7.79 -23.03 -22.04
C THR A 117 -7.05 -23.36 -20.75
N SER A 118 -6.00 -24.19 -20.84
CA SER A 118 -5.19 -24.55 -19.68
C SER A 118 -4.45 -23.34 -19.09
N ILE A 119 -3.87 -22.51 -19.97
CA ILE A 119 -3.08 -21.33 -19.57
C ILE A 119 -3.98 -20.28 -18.93
N LEU A 120 -5.15 -19.99 -19.52
CA LEU A 120 -6.10 -19.06 -18.93
C LEU A 120 -6.60 -19.56 -17.57
N GLN A 121 -6.88 -20.85 -17.43
CA GLN A 121 -7.29 -21.42 -16.14
C GLN A 121 -6.18 -21.28 -15.08
N GLU A 122 -4.91 -21.45 -15.48
CA GLU A 122 -3.76 -21.23 -14.60
C GLU A 122 -3.60 -19.74 -14.23
N LEU A 123 -3.70 -18.83 -15.19
CA LEU A 123 -3.68 -17.38 -14.95
C LEU A 123 -4.82 -16.95 -14.01
N GLU A 124 -6.02 -17.50 -14.16
CA GLU A 124 -7.14 -17.25 -13.24
C GLU A 124 -6.82 -17.73 -11.82
N ASN A 125 -6.25 -18.93 -11.70
CA ASN A 125 -5.83 -19.47 -10.40
C ASN A 125 -4.74 -18.61 -9.75
N LEU A 126 -3.88 -18.00 -10.57
CA LEU A 126 -2.74 -17.21 -10.12
C LEU A 126 -3.13 -15.77 -9.74
N LEU A 127 -3.95 -15.10 -10.55
CA LEU A 127 -4.25 -13.67 -10.41
C LEU A 127 -5.60 -13.38 -9.74
N LEU A 128 -6.62 -14.24 -9.93
CA LEU A 128 -7.98 -13.98 -9.44
C LEU A 128 -8.26 -14.67 -8.10
N LYS A 129 -7.63 -15.81 -7.82
CA LYS A 129 -7.80 -16.51 -6.54
C LYS A 129 -6.87 -15.94 -5.47
N PRO A 130 -7.30 -15.91 -4.19
CA PRO A 130 -6.45 -15.49 -3.08
C PRO A 130 -5.21 -16.40 -2.94
N GLN A 131 -4.02 -15.79 -2.93
CA GLN A 131 -2.72 -16.48 -2.81
C GLN A 131 -2.24 -16.55 -1.35
N ASN A 132 -2.84 -15.79 -0.43
CA ASN A 132 -2.52 -15.78 0.99
C ASN A 132 -1.04 -15.46 1.31
N TYR A 133 -0.45 -14.46 0.64
CA TYR A 133 0.98 -14.11 0.75
C TYR A 133 1.49 -13.91 2.19
N VAL A 134 0.62 -13.40 3.09
CA VAL A 134 0.97 -12.98 4.44
C VAL A 134 0.70 -14.07 5.50
N ARG A 135 0.30 -15.28 5.11
CA ARG A 135 -0.12 -16.34 6.05
C ARG A 135 0.92 -16.69 7.12
N SER A 136 2.20 -16.59 6.78
CA SER A 136 3.31 -16.90 7.70
C SER A 136 3.66 -15.75 8.65
N LEU A 137 3.22 -14.52 8.37
CA LEU A 137 3.64 -13.34 9.12
C LEU A 137 2.54 -12.88 10.09
N LYS A 138 2.92 -12.70 11.35
CA LYS A 138 2.04 -12.05 12.34
C LYS A 138 2.03 -10.55 12.05
N LEU A 139 1.06 -10.12 11.25
CA LEU A 139 0.81 -8.69 11.02
C LEU A 139 0.55 -7.98 12.35
N GLN A 140 1.18 -6.84 12.54
CA GLN A 140 0.85 -5.98 13.68
C GLN A 140 -0.59 -5.47 13.53
N GLY A 141 -1.37 -5.60 14.59
CA GLY A 141 -2.70 -4.99 14.67
C GLY A 141 -2.61 -3.46 14.62
N VAL A 142 -3.76 -2.80 14.46
CA VAL A 142 -3.82 -1.33 14.58
C VAL A 142 -3.31 -0.92 15.96
N PRO A 143 -2.24 -0.11 16.06
CA PRO A 143 -1.76 0.37 17.35
C PRO A 143 -2.88 1.10 18.10
N SER A 144 -2.99 0.85 19.40
CA SER A 144 -4.04 1.46 20.23
C SER A 144 -3.89 2.98 20.39
N LYS A 145 -2.66 3.48 20.18
CA LYS A 145 -2.27 4.88 20.34
C LYS A 145 -1.32 5.28 19.20
N PRO A 146 -1.41 6.52 18.67
CA PRO A 146 -0.41 7.06 17.76
C PRO A 146 0.96 7.18 18.43
N SER A 147 2.01 7.37 17.63
CA SER A 147 3.37 7.54 18.16
C SER A 147 3.44 8.72 19.12
N ASP A 148 4.31 8.62 20.14
CA ASP A 148 4.48 9.71 21.09
C ASP A 148 4.97 10.97 20.38
N LEU A 149 5.88 10.85 19.40
CA LEU A 149 6.35 11.97 18.58
C LEU A 149 5.22 12.74 17.89
N TYR A 150 4.20 12.04 17.37
CA TYR A 150 3.01 12.69 16.81
C TYR A 150 2.27 13.49 17.89
N LEU A 151 2.16 12.98 19.11
CA LEU A 151 1.57 13.72 20.22
C LEU A 151 2.47 14.89 20.66
N GLU A 152 3.79 14.76 20.51
CA GLU A 152 4.76 15.80 20.83
C GLU A 152 4.74 16.97 19.84
N SER A 153 4.46 16.75 18.56
CA SER A 153 4.34 17.83 17.56
C SER A 153 3.19 18.81 17.85
N TYR A 154 2.23 18.43 18.70
CA TYR A 154 1.18 19.33 19.19
C TYR A 154 1.60 20.14 20.44
N LYS A 155 2.71 19.79 21.11
CA LYS A 155 3.24 20.56 22.26
C LYS A 155 3.52 22.03 21.94
N PRO A 156 3.98 22.45 20.73
CA PRO A 156 4.14 23.86 20.39
C PRO A 156 2.83 24.58 20.04
N MET A 157 1.76 23.88 19.68
CA MET A 157 0.42 24.47 19.42
C MET A 157 -0.34 24.85 20.71
N LYS A 158 0.39 25.19 21.78
CA LYS A 158 -0.13 25.67 23.06
C LYS A 158 -0.70 27.09 22.92
N GLY A 159 -1.80 27.24 22.17
CA GLY A 159 -2.73 28.35 22.37
C GLY A 159 -3.42 28.23 23.73
N ASP A 160 -3.88 29.37 24.28
CA ASP A 160 -4.26 29.56 25.69
C ASP A 160 -5.42 28.68 26.20
N LEU A 161 -6.19 28.01 25.34
CA LEU A 161 -7.37 27.27 25.77
C LEU A 161 -7.09 25.76 25.94
N PRO A 162 -7.05 25.24 27.18
CA PRO A 162 -6.85 23.81 27.44
C PRO A 162 -7.95 22.91 26.85
N PHE A 163 -9.18 23.43 26.67
CA PHE A 163 -10.29 22.68 26.09
C PHE A 163 -10.16 22.45 24.59
N GLN A 164 -9.72 23.47 23.84
CA GLN A 164 -9.48 23.36 22.39
C GLN A 164 -8.41 22.31 22.06
N ARG A 165 -7.41 22.15 22.94
CA ARG A 165 -6.39 21.11 22.83
C ARG A 165 -6.94 19.70 22.98
N ILE A 166 -7.88 19.49 23.90
CA ILE A 166 -8.50 18.18 24.11
C ILE A 166 -9.35 17.81 22.89
N LEU A 167 -10.12 18.76 22.35
CA LEU A 167 -10.95 18.53 21.17
C LEU A 167 -10.12 18.25 19.90
N ILE A 168 -9.07 19.05 19.65
CA ILE A 168 -8.16 18.79 18.51
C ILE A 168 -7.49 17.43 18.69
N ARG A 169 -7.00 17.11 19.89
CA ARG A 169 -6.36 15.83 20.17
C ARG A 169 -7.32 14.65 20.02
N GLN A 170 -8.56 14.76 20.48
CA GLN A 170 -9.56 13.70 20.37
C GLN A 170 -10.01 13.53 18.91
N GLY A 171 -10.34 14.62 18.22
CA GLY A 171 -10.74 14.61 16.82
C GLY A 171 -9.65 14.07 15.90
N ASP A 172 -8.40 14.49 16.08
CA ASP A 172 -7.27 14.04 15.26
C ASP A 172 -6.92 12.58 15.55
N VAL A 173 -6.97 12.15 16.82
CA VAL A 173 -6.72 10.75 17.19
C VAL A 173 -7.81 9.83 16.63
N ASP A 174 -9.08 10.24 16.67
CA ASP A 174 -10.17 9.45 16.12
C ASP A 174 -10.12 9.41 14.59
N THR A 175 -9.78 10.53 13.94
CA THR A 175 -9.53 10.58 12.49
C THR A 175 -8.39 9.64 12.11
N TRP A 176 -7.26 9.68 12.84
CA TRP A 176 -6.13 8.78 12.64
C TRP A 176 -6.54 7.30 12.83
N LYS A 177 -7.30 6.98 13.89
CA LYS A 177 -7.81 5.62 14.11
C LYS A 177 -8.71 5.16 12.97
N ASN A 178 -9.60 6.03 12.50
CA ASN A 178 -10.50 5.71 11.39
C ASN A 178 -9.73 5.49 10.09
N LEU A 179 -8.74 6.32 9.80
CA LEU A 179 -7.83 6.12 8.67
C LEU A 179 -7.07 4.80 8.78
N LYS A 180 -6.51 4.47 9.95
CA LYS A 180 -5.80 3.21 10.16
C LYS A 180 -6.70 1.98 10.08
N ARG A 181 -7.95 2.07 10.55
CA ARG A 181 -8.96 1.01 10.39
C ARG A 181 -9.34 0.83 8.92
N SER A 182 -9.55 1.93 8.20
CA SER A 182 -9.85 1.90 6.76
C SER A 182 -8.69 1.29 5.97
N GLU A 183 -7.46 1.69 6.27
CA GLU A 183 -6.24 1.11 5.68
C GLU A 183 -6.14 -0.40 5.96
N LYS A 184 -6.33 -0.84 7.21
CA LYS A 184 -6.35 -2.28 7.55
C LYS A 184 -7.54 -3.03 6.94
N SER A 185 -8.68 -2.39 6.67
CA SER A 185 -9.77 -3.02 5.91
C SER A 185 -9.33 -3.29 4.48
N ARG A 186 -8.73 -2.29 3.82
CA ARG A 186 -8.22 -2.43 2.45
C ARG A 186 -7.12 -3.48 2.35
N GLU A 187 -6.26 -3.61 3.36
CA GLU A 187 -5.26 -4.69 3.42
C GLU A 187 -5.90 -6.08 3.51
N ARG A 188 -7.03 -6.22 4.23
CA ARG A 188 -7.76 -7.51 4.30
C ARG A 188 -8.41 -7.85 2.97
N GLU A 189 -8.86 -6.84 2.23
CA GLU A 189 -9.49 -6.99 0.93
C GLU A 189 -8.47 -7.23 -0.19
N ASN A 190 -7.25 -6.71 -0.05
CA ASN A 190 -6.19 -6.79 -1.06
C ASN A 190 -4.90 -7.38 -0.48
N GLU A 191 -4.65 -8.65 -0.77
CA GLU A 191 -3.49 -9.39 -0.28
C GLU A 191 -2.15 -8.84 -0.78
N ILE A 192 -2.12 -8.24 -1.98
CA ILE A 192 -0.90 -7.62 -2.54
C ILE A 192 -0.55 -6.37 -1.73
N LEU A 193 -1.57 -5.57 -1.39
CA LEU A 193 -1.38 -4.41 -0.51
C LEU A 193 -0.86 -4.86 0.86
N ALA A 194 -1.44 -5.90 1.45
CA ALA A 194 -0.99 -6.45 2.72
C ALA A 194 0.45 -6.99 2.65
N ALA A 195 0.82 -7.66 1.54
CA ALA A 195 2.16 -8.20 1.33
C ALA A 195 3.24 -7.12 1.21
N LEU A 196 2.96 -6.04 0.48
CA LEU A 196 3.88 -4.91 0.37
C LEU A 196 3.94 -4.08 1.67
N ASN A 197 2.80 -3.93 2.35
CA ASN A 197 2.74 -3.23 3.64
C ASN A 197 3.45 -3.99 4.76
N ALA A 198 3.47 -5.33 4.69
CA ALA A 198 4.18 -6.17 5.65
C ALA A 198 5.65 -5.78 5.77
N TYR A 199 6.31 -5.37 4.68
CA TYR A 199 7.68 -4.86 4.76
C TYR A 199 7.72 -3.44 5.32
N THR A 200 6.87 -2.53 4.81
CA THR A 200 6.90 -1.12 5.21
C THR A 200 6.54 -0.88 6.67
N ASP A 201 5.69 -1.74 7.25
CA ASP A 201 5.29 -1.67 8.66
C ASP A 201 6.46 -2.01 9.61
N PHE A 202 7.46 -2.77 9.14
CA PHE A 202 8.63 -3.17 9.92
C PHE A 202 9.88 -2.33 9.61
N LEU A 203 9.76 -1.32 8.75
CA LEU A 203 10.88 -0.45 8.41
C LEU A 203 11.36 0.32 9.63
N SER A 204 12.64 0.16 9.93
CA SER A 204 13.37 0.93 10.93
C SER A 204 14.29 1.93 10.23
N PHE A 205 14.25 3.17 10.73
CA PHE A 205 15.08 4.26 10.25
C PHE A 205 16.15 4.54 11.30
N SER A 206 17.43 4.48 10.90
CA SER A 206 18.52 4.92 11.77
C SER A 206 18.51 6.45 11.86
N PRO A 207 18.49 7.04 13.06
CA PRO A 207 18.53 8.49 13.23
C PRO A 207 19.89 9.09 12.83
N ASP A 208 20.95 8.29 12.93
CA ASP A 208 22.33 8.75 12.79
C ASP A 208 22.83 8.69 11.34
N SER A 209 22.19 7.89 10.49
CA SER A 209 22.62 7.68 9.12
C SER A 209 21.44 7.49 8.18
N TYR A 210 21.22 8.44 7.29
CA TYR A 210 20.27 8.28 6.19
C TYR A 210 20.87 8.79 4.89
N ILE A 211 20.90 7.94 3.86
CA ILE A 211 21.36 8.35 2.54
C ILE A 211 20.24 9.10 1.83
N LEU A 212 20.54 10.34 1.45
CA LEU A 212 19.70 11.09 0.52
C LEU A 212 19.73 10.42 -0.86
N ASN A 213 18.57 9.93 -1.30
CA ASN A 213 18.31 9.35 -2.63
C ASN A 213 18.35 10.43 -3.73
N VAL A 214 19.49 11.10 -3.88
CA VAL A 214 19.78 12.02 -4.99
C VAL A 214 21.10 11.65 -5.62
N ASP A 215 21.26 12.00 -6.90
CA ASP A 215 22.50 11.82 -7.62
C ASP A 215 23.65 12.60 -6.96
N ARG A 216 24.89 12.16 -7.23
CA ARG A 216 26.09 12.73 -6.61
C ARG A 216 26.26 14.22 -6.92
N ALA A 217 25.86 14.67 -8.10
CA ALA A 217 26.01 16.07 -8.51
C ALA A 217 25.05 16.96 -7.73
N THR A 218 23.76 16.62 -7.70
CA THR A 218 22.75 17.32 -6.88
C THR A 218 23.14 17.34 -5.41
N ARG A 219 23.62 16.21 -4.86
CA ARG A 219 24.11 16.15 -3.48
C ARG A 219 25.25 17.15 -3.24
N SER A 220 26.23 17.19 -4.13
CA SER A 220 27.36 18.11 -4.03
C SER A 220 26.91 19.57 -4.02
N ASP A 221 25.92 19.92 -4.85
CA ASP A 221 25.41 21.29 -4.92
C ASP A 221 24.60 21.67 -3.68
N MET A 222 23.81 20.74 -3.13
CA MET A 222 23.11 20.95 -1.86
C MET A 222 24.07 21.15 -0.68
N VAL A 223 25.20 20.42 -0.66
CA VAL A 223 26.25 20.59 0.36
C VAL A 223 26.91 21.96 0.22
N ARG A 224 27.27 22.39 -0.99
CA ARG A 224 27.87 23.71 -1.23
C ARG A 224 26.91 24.85 -0.88
N GLY A 225 25.61 24.64 -1.06
CA GLY A 225 24.57 25.62 -0.77
C GLY A 225 24.07 25.64 0.68
N ASP A 226 24.57 24.76 1.57
CA ASP A 226 24.05 24.54 2.92
C ASP A 226 22.53 24.30 2.96
N ARG A 227 22.01 23.58 1.95
CA ARG A 227 20.58 23.26 1.76
C ARG A 227 20.30 21.77 1.97
N LEU A 228 21.02 21.12 2.88
CA LEU A 228 20.76 19.71 3.16
C LEU A 228 19.38 19.54 3.82
N PRO A 229 18.55 18.60 3.31
CA PRO A 229 17.23 18.38 3.87
C PRO A 229 17.34 17.78 5.28
N ALA A 230 16.35 18.06 6.12
CA ALA A 230 16.26 17.40 7.41
C ALA A 230 16.01 15.90 7.21
N VAL A 231 16.54 15.05 8.09
CA VAL A 231 16.35 13.58 8.04
C VAL A 231 14.87 13.20 7.90
N GLN A 232 13.98 13.91 8.60
CA GLN A 232 12.53 13.73 8.50
C GLN A 232 11.98 13.94 7.08
N GLN A 233 12.49 14.93 6.35
CA GLN A 233 12.09 15.19 4.97
C GLN A 233 12.55 14.05 4.06
N VAL A 234 13.75 13.52 4.30
CA VAL A 234 14.27 12.40 3.51
C VAL A 234 13.48 11.12 3.75
N ILE A 235 13.19 10.79 5.01
CA ILE A 235 12.34 9.65 5.39
C ILE A 235 10.95 9.78 4.76
N THR A 236 10.36 10.98 4.84
CA THR A 236 9.04 11.26 4.25
C THR A 236 9.06 11.06 2.74
N SER A 237 10.12 11.51 2.07
CA SER A 237 10.30 11.34 0.62
C SER A 237 10.44 9.85 0.24
N ASP A 238 11.22 9.07 0.98
CA ASP A 238 11.39 7.63 0.73
C ASP A 238 10.09 6.85 0.92
N MET A 239 9.38 7.11 2.03
CA MET A 239 8.06 6.52 2.25
C MET A 239 7.05 6.90 1.17
N GLY A 240 7.10 8.16 0.71
CA GLY A 240 6.29 8.63 -0.42
C GLY A 240 6.54 7.84 -1.70
N LEU A 241 7.82 7.58 -2.04
CA LEU A 241 8.19 6.77 -3.21
C LEU A 241 7.72 5.31 -3.07
N ARG A 242 7.88 4.70 -1.89
CA ARG A 242 7.38 3.34 -1.63
C ARG A 242 5.87 3.24 -1.86
N TYR A 243 5.10 4.20 -1.34
CA TYR A 243 3.66 4.25 -1.55
C TYR A 243 3.27 4.51 -3.00
N LEU A 244 4.02 5.35 -3.71
CA LEU A 244 3.81 5.59 -5.13
C LEU A 244 3.97 4.30 -5.94
N TYR A 245 5.11 3.62 -5.82
CA TYR A 245 5.37 2.38 -6.58
C TYR A 245 4.43 1.25 -6.16
N ARG A 246 4.13 1.11 -4.87
CA ARG A 246 3.11 0.17 -4.38
C ARG A 246 1.76 0.41 -5.05
N ASN A 247 1.30 1.66 -5.12
CA ASN A 247 0.03 1.97 -5.76
C ASN A 247 0.07 1.69 -7.27
N GLN A 248 1.18 1.94 -7.94
CA GLN A 248 1.36 1.59 -9.36
C GLN A 248 1.25 0.08 -9.59
N ILE A 249 1.88 -0.75 -8.73
CA ILE A 249 1.74 -2.21 -8.78
C ILE A 249 0.27 -2.62 -8.62
N LEU A 250 -0.44 -2.05 -7.64
CA LEU A 250 -1.83 -2.39 -7.37
C LEU A 250 -2.75 -2.04 -8.56
N THR A 251 -2.62 -0.84 -9.10
CA THR A 251 -3.41 -0.42 -10.27
C THR A 251 -3.13 -1.32 -11.47
N ALA A 252 -1.85 -1.53 -11.83
CA ALA A 252 -1.50 -2.37 -12.98
C ALA A 252 -1.99 -3.82 -12.83
N ILE A 253 -1.95 -4.38 -11.61
CA ILE A 253 -2.47 -5.72 -11.36
C ILE A 253 -4.00 -5.77 -11.39
N ASP A 254 -4.69 -4.77 -10.85
CA ASP A 254 -6.15 -4.73 -10.90
C ASP A 254 -6.66 -4.55 -12.34
N ASP A 255 -5.95 -3.77 -13.17
CA ASP A 255 -6.19 -3.67 -14.61
C ASP A 255 -5.92 -5.01 -15.30
N ALA A 256 -4.79 -5.68 -15.01
CA ALA A 256 -4.48 -7.00 -15.56
C ALA A 256 -5.53 -8.07 -15.18
N LYS A 257 -6.08 -8.02 -13.97
CA LYS A 257 -7.18 -8.90 -13.55
C LYS A 257 -8.47 -8.61 -14.31
N ALA A 258 -8.76 -7.34 -14.58
CA ALA A 258 -9.94 -6.96 -15.36
C ALA A 258 -9.81 -7.47 -16.79
N GLU A 259 -8.63 -7.29 -17.39
CA GLU A 259 -8.33 -7.78 -18.74
C GLU A 259 -8.38 -9.31 -18.81
N LEU A 260 -7.80 -10.02 -17.85
CA LEU A 260 -7.91 -11.47 -17.80
C LEU A 260 -9.38 -11.96 -17.76
N LYS A 261 -10.24 -11.30 -16.97
CA LYS A 261 -11.68 -11.64 -16.94
C LYS A 261 -12.35 -11.37 -18.29
N TYR A 262 -11.97 -10.28 -18.95
CA TYR A 262 -12.44 -9.97 -20.30
C TYR A 262 -12.05 -11.09 -21.27
N LEU A 263 -10.77 -11.47 -21.32
CA LEU A 263 -10.28 -12.56 -22.17
C LEU A 263 -10.99 -13.89 -21.87
N SER A 264 -11.14 -14.27 -20.60
CA SER A 264 -11.87 -15.49 -20.20
C SER A 264 -13.31 -15.53 -20.69
N SER A 265 -13.99 -14.37 -20.76
CA SER A 265 -15.36 -14.30 -21.28
C SER A 265 -15.46 -14.37 -22.82
N HIS A 266 -14.39 -14.04 -23.55
CA HIS A 266 -14.38 -13.98 -25.02
C HIS A 266 -13.63 -15.15 -25.69
N VAL A 267 -13.17 -16.15 -24.92
CA VAL A 267 -12.45 -17.34 -25.46
C VAL A 267 -13.22 -18.06 -26.57
N SER A 268 -14.56 -18.01 -26.57
CA SER A 268 -15.40 -18.69 -27.56
C SER A 268 -15.48 -17.97 -28.92
N GLU A 269 -15.07 -16.69 -28.99
CA GLU A 269 -15.30 -15.84 -30.17
C GLU A 269 -14.14 -15.83 -31.17
N GLY A 270 -13.01 -16.47 -30.86
CA GLY A 270 -11.89 -16.64 -31.79
C GLY A 270 -10.51 -16.46 -31.16
N ALA A 271 -9.62 -15.81 -31.92
CA ALA A 271 -8.23 -15.57 -31.50
C ALA A 271 -8.20 -14.63 -30.28
N VAL A 272 -7.59 -15.11 -29.19
CA VAL A 272 -7.39 -14.36 -27.95
C VAL A 272 -6.17 -13.46 -28.12
N ASP A 273 -6.35 -12.14 -28.15
CA ASP A 273 -5.25 -11.18 -28.10
C ASP A 273 -4.79 -11.01 -26.65
N SER A 274 -3.58 -11.47 -26.33
CA SER A 274 -3.00 -11.37 -24.99
C SER A 274 -2.02 -10.21 -24.83
N GLY A 275 -1.88 -9.35 -25.85
CA GLY A 275 -0.90 -8.25 -25.87
C GLY A 275 -1.11 -7.23 -24.75
N GLU A 276 -2.34 -6.76 -24.56
CA GLU A 276 -2.67 -5.78 -23.51
C GLU A 276 -2.42 -6.34 -22.11
N LEU A 277 -2.83 -7.60 -21.86
CA LEU A 277 -2.54 -8.29 -20.60
C LEU A 277 -1.04 -8.37 -20.32
N LEU A 278 -0.23 -8.68 -21.34
CA LEU A 278 1.22 -8.77 -21.21
C LEU A 278 1.84 -7.42 -20.85
N ASP A 279 1.38 -6.34 -21.49
CA ASP A 279 1.88 -4.98 -21.23
C ASP A 279 1.51 -4.50 -19.82
N LEU A 280 0.29 -4.79 -19.35
CA LEU A 280 -0.15 -4.49 -17.98
C LEU A 280 0.70 -5.25 -16.93
N LEU A 281 0.99 -6.53 -17.17
CA LEU A 281 1.84 -7.34 -16.30
C LEU A 281 3.30 -6.85 -16.28
N LYS A 282 3.85 -6.44 -17.43
CA LYS A 282 5.18 -5.82 -17.52
C LYS A 282 5.22 -4.48 -16.77
N SER A 283 4.17 -3.67 -16.86
CA SER A 283 4.05 -2.43 -16.09
C SER A 283 4.06 -2.70 -14.58
N ALA A 284 3.33 -3.71 -14.12
CA ALA A 284 3.34 -4.15 -12.72
C ALA A 284 4.73 -4.64 -12.29
N HIS A 285 5.40 -5.42 -13.14
CA HIS A 285 6.76 -5.90 -12.93
C HIS A 285 7.75 -4.73 -12.78
N ASP A 286 7.77 -3.78 -13.70
CA ASP A 286 8.67 -2.62 -13.65
C ASP A 286 8.44 -1.76 -12.40
N ALA A 287 7.19 -1.58 -11.99
CA ALA A 287 6.87 -0.89 -10.75
C ALA A 287 7.37 -1.66 -9.52
N CYS A 288 7.30 -2.99 -9.56
CA CYS A 288 7.84 -3.88 -8.53
C CYS A 288 9.36 -3.78 -8.45
N ASP A 289 10.08 -3.76 -9.57
CA ASP A 289 11.54 -3.57 -9.60
C ASP A 289 11.96 -2.23 -8.97
N ARG A 290 11.23 -1.15 -9.29
CA ARG A 290 11.49 0.15 -8.67
C ARG A 290 11.24 0.13 -7.16
N TRP A 291 10.20 -0.58 -6.71
CA TRP A 291 9.92 -0.74 -5.29
C TRP A 291 11.03 -1.53 -4.57
N PHE A 292 11.50 -2.65 -5.15
CA PHE A 292 12.62 -3.43 -4.63
C PHE A 292 13.96 -2.68 -4.71
N GLY A 293 14.14 -1.78 -5.67
CA GLY A 293 15.33 -0.93 -5.76
C GLY A 293 15.53 0.01 -4.56
N LEU A 294 14.45 0.29 -3.81
CA LEU A 294 14.49 1.03 -2.55
C LEU A 294 15.00 0.20 -1.36
N ILE A 295 15.25 -1.09 -1.55
CA ILE A 295 15.71 -2.04 -0.54
C ILE A 295 17.20 -2.35 -0.80
N ASP A 296 17.91 -2.85 0.21
CA ASP A 296 19.26 -3.38 0.02
C ASP A 296 19.22 -4.62 -0.89
N PRO A 297 19.92 -4.65 -2.03
CA PRO A 297 19.94 -5.81 -2.92
C PRO A 297 20.40 -7.10 -2.23
N ALA A 298 21.24 -7.03 -1.19
CA ALA A 298 21.65 -8.21 -0.44
C ALA A 298 20.46 -8.85 0.30
N ALA A 299 19.63 -8.03 0.94
CA ALA A 299 18.43 -8.49 1.64
C ALA A 299 17.37 -9.03 0.67
N VAL A 300 17.23 -8.39 -0.51
CA VAL A 300 16.35 -8.88 -1.57
C VAL A 300 16.79 -10.27 -2.03
N LYS A 301 18.08 -10.43 -2.35
CA LYS A 301 18.66 -11.71 -2.78
C LYS A 301 18.43 -12.82 -1.75
N GLU A 302 18.74 -12.57 -0.47
CA GLU A 302 18.51 -13.53 0.61
C GLU A 302 17.03 -13.94 0.73
N ALA A 303 16.11 -13.00 0.52
CA ALA A 303 14.67 -13.29 0.58
C ALA A 303 14.18 -14.15 -0.60
N PHE A 304 14.74 -13.99 -1.81
CA PHE A 304 14.48 -14.88 -2.94
C PHE A 304 15.01 -16.29 -2.69
N GLU A 305 16.26 -16.41 -2.24
CA GLU A 305 16.88 -17.71 -1.90
C GLU A 305 16.08 -18.46 -0.82
N ALA A 306 15.54 -17.74 0.18
CA ALA A 306 14.73 -18.33 1.24
C ALA A 306 13.40 -18.94 0.75
N ILE A 307 12.81 -18.42 -0.33
CA ILE A 307 11.57 -18.97 -0.91
C ILE A 307 11.88 -20.19 -1.77
N GLU A 308 12.94 -20.15 -2.58
CA GLU A 308 13.36 -21.28 -3.42
C GLU A 308 13.67 -22.53 -2.59
N VAL A 309 14.27 -22.37 -1.41
CA VAL A 309 14.55 -23.48 -0.47
C VAL A 309 13.29 -23.98 0.24
N GLY A 310 12.31 -23.09 0.49
CA GLY A 310 11.10 -23.44 1.23
C GLY A 310 10.05 -24.21 0.42
N ASP A 311 10.09 -24.09 -0.90
CA ASP A 311 9.16 -24.75 -1.83
C ASP A 311 9.68 -26.09 -2.39
N ALA A 312 10.93 -26.46 -2.09
CA ALA A 312 11.57 -27.73 -2.46
C ALA A 312 11.33 -28.84 -1.41
#